data_AF-A0A8T3LGT9-F1
#
_entry.id   AF-A0A8T3LGT9-F1
#
_cell.length_a   1.000
_cell.length_b   1.000
_cell.length_c   1.000
_cell.angle_alpha   90.00
_cell.angle_beta   90.00
_cell.angle_gamma   90.00
#
_symmetry.space_group_name_H-M   'P 1'
#
loop_
_entity.id
_entity.type
_entity.pdbx_description
1 polymer ?
#
loop_
_entity_poly.entity_id
_entity_poly.type
_entity_poly.pdbx_seq_one_letter_code
_entity_poly.pdbx_strand_id
1 'polypeptide(L)' 'MSTITLLCIALAGVIMLLLLVIKAKVQPFVALLLVSLLVALAAGIPAGEVGKVMIAGMG' A
#
# COMPACT_ATOMS: atom_id res chain seq x y z
N MET A 1 8.06 4.28 14.24
CA MET A 1 8.55 4.63 12.88
C MET A 1 8.73 6.13 12.81
N SER A 2 9.84 6.64 12.27
CA SER A 2 10.00 8.08 12.07
C SER A 2 9.06 8.57 10.96
N THR A 3 8.55 9.79 11.04
CA THR A 3 7.66 10.39 10.02
C THR A 3 8.26 10.30 8.62
N ILE A 4 9.57 10.48 8.51
CA ILE A 4 10.32 10.35 7.26
C ILE A 4 10.17 8.95 6.66
N THR A 5 10.19 7.91 7.48
CA THR A 5 10.03 6.52 7.04
C THR A 5 8.65 6.28 6.43
N LEU A 6 7.59 6.77 7.08
CA LEU A 6 6.22 6.66 6.56
C LEU A 6 6.04 7.43 5.24
N LEU A 7 6.64 8.62 5.15
CA LEU A 7 6.61 9.44 3.93
C LEU A 7 7.32 8.74 2.77
N CYS A 8 8.47 8.11 3.03
CA CYS A 8 9.19 7.31 2.02
C CYS A 8 8.37 6.10 1.56
N ILE A 9 7.72 5.39 2.48
CA ILE A 9 6.86 4.24 2.13
C ILE A 9 5.68 4.69 1.27
N ALA A 10 5.03 5.80 1.62
CA ALA A 10 3.93 6.36 0.84
C ALA A 10 4.38 6.78 -0.56
N LEU A 11 5.52 7.46 -0.66
CA LEU A 11 6.09 7.88 -1.95
C LEU A 11 6.42 6.67 -2.83
N ALA A 12 7.05 5.64 -2.26
CA ALA A 12 7.34 4.40 -2.96
C ALA A 12 6.07 3.70 -3.44
N GLY A 13 5.01 3.68 -2.62
CA GLY A 13 3.70 3.14 -2.98
C GLY A 13 3.10 3.85 -4.20
N VAL A 14 3.13 5.19 -4.24
CA VAL A 14 2.62 5.96 -5.39
C VAL A 14 3.40 5.65 -6.67
N ILE A 15 4.74 5.63 -6.59
CA ILE A 15 5.59 5.30 -7.75
C ILE A 15 5.28 3.89 -8.25
N MET A 16 5.13 2.92 -7.35
CA MET A 16 4.81 1.53 -7.69
C MET A 16 3.44 1.39 -8.35
N LEU A 17 2.44 2.14 -7.88
CA LEU A 17 1.10 2.19 -8.47
C LEU A 17 1.15 2.73 -9.90
N LEU A 18 1.82 3.86 -10.10
CA LEU A 18 2.01 4.45 -11.43
C LEU A 18 2.73 3.49 -12.37
N LEU A 19 3.78 2.80 -11.90
CA LEU A 19 4.47 1.79 -12.70
C LEU A 19 3.57 0.61 -13.06
N LEU A 20 2.78 0.07 -12.13
CA LEU A 20 1.87 -1.05 -12.43
C LEU A 20 0.78 -0.67 -13.44
N VAL A 21 0.22 0.54 -13.32
CA VAL A 21 -0.82 1.00 -14.25
C VAL A 21 -0.25 1.32 -15.63
N ILE A 22 0.91 1.99 -15.70
CA ILE A 22 1.48 2.46 -16.97
C ILE A 22 2.23 1.34 -17.70
N LYS A 23 3.13 0.60 -17.00
CA LYS A 23 3.97 -0.42 -17.62
C LYS A 23 3.30 -1.77 -17.73
N ALA A 24 2.62 -2.23 -16.68
CA ALA A 24 2.01 -3.55 -16.67
C ALA A 24 0.58 -3.57 -17.25
N LYS A 25 0.01 -2.39 -17.61
CA LYS A 25 -1.38 -2.22 -18.07
C LYS A 25 -2.40 -2.96 -17.19
N VAL A 26 -2.10 -3.12 -15.91
CA VAL A 26 -3.00 -3.75 -14.93
C VAL A 26 -4.16 -2.79 -14.70
N GLN A 27 -5.37 -3.34 -14.59
CA GLN A 27 -6.56 -2.53 -14.32
C GLN A 27 -6.35 -1.72 -13.03
N PRO A 28 -6.64 -0.40 -13.03
CA PRO A 28 -6.27 0.49 -11.93
C PRO A 28 -6.70 0.00 -10.55
N PHE A 29 -7.88 -0.63 -10.47
CA PHE A 29 -8.43 -1.20 -9.25
C PHE A 29 -7.56 -2.34 -8.66
N VAL A 30 -7.09 -3.25 -9.51
CA VAL A 30 -6.23 -4.37 -9.10
C VAL A 30 -4.85 -3.87 -8.68
N ALA A 31 -4.30 -2.90 -9.41
CA ALA A 31 -3.04 -2.26 -9.03
C ALA A 31 -3.15 -1.55 -7.67
N LEU A 32 -4.26 -0.85 -7.43
CA LEU A 32 -4.55 -0.21 -6.14
C LEU A 32 -4.59 -1.22 -4.99
N LEU A 33 -5.28 -2.34 -5.21
CA LEU A 33 -5.42 -3.40 -4.20
C LEU A 33 -4.06 -4.05 -3.86
N LEU A 34 -3.25 -4.34 -4.87
CA LEU A 34 -1.89 -4.87 -4.68
C LEU A 34 -0.98 -3.89 -3.96
N VAL A 35 -0.96 -2.63 -4.38
CA VAL A 35 -0.11 -1.59 -3.76
C VAL A 35 -0.54 -1.33 -2.33
N SER A 36 -1.84 -1.29 -2.05
CA SER A 36 -2.37 -1.14 -0.69
C SER A 36 -1.86 -2.25 0.23
N LEU A 37 -1.91 -3.51 -0.24
CA LEU A 37 -1.41 -4.64 0.52
C LEU A 37 0.11 -4.58 0.75
N LEU A 38 0.88 -4.25 -0.29
CA LEU A 38 2.34 -4.12 -0.21
C LEU A 38 2.76 -2.99 0.74
N VAL A 39 2.07 -1.85 0.68
CA VAL A 39 2.32 -0.71 1.56
C VAL A 39 1.98 -1.05 3.02
N ALA A 40 0.88 -1.74 3.29
CA ALA A 40 0.52 -2.19 4.63
C ALA A 40 1.58 -3.13 5.22
N LEU A 41 2.09 -4.06 4.40
CA LEU A 41 3.12 -5.00 4.80
C LEU A 41 4.47 -4.29 5.03
N ALA A 42 4.84 -3.34 4.15
CA ALA A 42 6.04 -2.52 4.29
C ALA A 42 5.99 -1.55 5.48
N ALA A 43 4.79 -1.09 5.86
CA ALA A 43 4.56 -0.29 7.06
C ALA A 43 4.72 -1.11 8.36
N GLY A 44 4.91 -2.43 8.26
CA GLY A 44 5.14 -3.31 9.39
C GLY A 44 3.86 -3.79 10.06
N ILE A 45 2.72 -3.75 9.35
CA ILE A 45 1.48 -4.31 9.87
C ILE A 45 1.59 -5.84 9.84
N PRO A 46 1.60 -6.52 11.00
CA PRO A 46 1.67 -7.98 11.01
C PRO A 46 0.47 -8.55 10.27
N ALA A 47 0.68 -9.53 9.39
CA ALA A 47 -0.35 -10.07 8.49
C ALA A 47 -1.63 -10.51 9.23
N GLY A 48 -1.53 -10.91 10.51
CA GLY A 48 -2.66 -11.25 11.37
C GLY A 48 -3.51 -10.05 11.86
N GLU A 49 -2.99 -8.83 11.82
CA GLU A 49 -3.72 -7.61 12.18
C GLU A 49 -4.13 -6.75 10.98
N VAL A 50 -3.70 -7.10 9.75
CA VAL A 50 -4.08 -6.37 8.52
C VAL A 50 -5.60 -6.25 8.39
N GLY A 51 -6.35 -7.32 8.65
CA GLY A 51 -7.82 -7.27 8.62
C GLY A 51 -8.40 -6.32 9.67
N LYS A 52 -7.79 -6.26 10.86
CA LYS A 52 -8.24 -5.41 11.96
C LYS A 52 -7.95 -3.92 11.70
N VAL A 53 -6.79 -3.60 11.14
CA VAL A 53 -6.49 -2.21 10.72
C VAL A 53 -7.31 -1.76 9.51
N MET A 54 -7.64 -2.68 8.59
CA MET A 54 -8.57 -2.37 7.50
C MET A 54 -9.97 -2.06 8.06
N ILE A 55 -10.46 -2.86 9.02
CA ILE A 55 -11.73 -2.61 9.71
C ILE A 55 -11.70 -1.30 10.49
N ALA A 56 -10.64 -1.04 11.26
CA ALA A 56 -10.49 0.20 12.02
C ALA A 56 -10.36 1.44 11.12
N GLY A 57 -9.83 1.30 9.90
CA GLY A 57 -9.73 2.37 8.92
C GLY A 57 -11.02 2.63 8.13
N MET A 58 -11.98 1.71 8.13
CA MET A 58 -13.26 1.88 7.41
C MET A 58 -14.24 2.81 8.13
N GLY A 59 -14.12 2.97 9.46
CA GLY A 59 -15.02 3.81 10.26
C GLY A 59 -16.35 3.13 10.57
#